data_AF-A0A929C5B2-F1
#
_entry.id   AF-A0A929C5B2-F1
#
_cell.length_a   1.000
_cell.length_b   1.000
_cell.length_c   1.000
_cell.angle_alpha   90.00
_cell.angle_beta   90.00
_cell.angle_gamma   90.00
#
_symmetry.space_group_name_H-M   'P 1'
#
loop_
_entity.id
_entity.type
_entity.pdbx_description
1 polymer ?
#
loop_
_entity_poly.entity_id
_entity_poly.type
_entity_poly.pdbx_seq_one_letter_code
_entity_poly.pdbx_strand_id
1 'polypeptide(L)'
;MSTRVNTDLKKEMKLFGLDEWNECFNCGNCTAICSLTEKGILFPRKEIRAIQMGLKNKLSSSVEPWLCYYCGECSETCPRDANPGELMMVVRRYLTKIYDWTGLAGLFYSSKLALFIGFLLVLIAVIAVGYVKGFETEALMEFGHLFEQYVI
;
A
#
# COMPACT_ATOMS: atom_id res chain seq x y z
N MET A 1 13.18 -25.95 11.35
CA MET A 1 13.76 -25.05 10.33
C MET A 1 13.89 -23.67 10.95
N SER A 2 15.11 -23.23 11.28
CA SER A 2 15.35 -21.94 11.94
C SER A 2 15.40 -20.84 10.89
N THR A 3 14.41 -19.95 10.87
CA THR A 3 14.42 -18.78 10.00
C THR A 3 15.29 -17.70 10.65
N ARG A 4 16.38 -17.31 9.98
CA ARG A 4 17.20 -16.17 10.42
C ARG A 4 16.41 -14.88 10.22
N VAL A 5 16.35 -14.05 11.25
CA VAL A 5 15.68 -12.74 11.19
C VAL A 5 16.43 -11.84 10.23
N ASN A 6 15.73 -11.33 9.21
CA ASN A 6 16.28 -10.36 8.26
C ASN A 6 15.78 -8.95 8.61
N THR A 7 16.71 -8.04 8.93
CA THR A 7 16.40 -6.66 9.35
C THR A 7 16.27 -5.67 8.19
N ASP A 8 16.57 -6.07 6.96
CA ASP A 8 16.53 -5.17 5.80
C ASP A 8 15.10 -4.81 5.39
N LEU A 9 14.13 -5.70 5.66
CA LEU A 9 12.72 -5.41 5.41
C LEU A 9 12.25 -4.16 6.17
N LYS A 10 12.75 -3.94 7.39
CA LYS A 10 12.46 -2.74 8.16
C LYS A 10 12.94 -1.47 7.46
N LYS A 11 14.15 -1.49 6.88
CA LYS A 11 14.72 -0.35 6.17
C LYS A 11 13.92 -0.04 4.90
N GLU A 12 13.52 -1.08 4.17
CA GLU A 12 12.69 -0.94 2.97
C GLU A 12 11.34 -0.32 3.29
N MET A 13 10.67 -0.77 4.35
CA MET A 13 9.34 -0.26 4.71
C MET A 13 9.35 1.18 5.20
N LYS A 14 10.48 1.67 5.74
CA LYS A 14 10.61 3.09 6.12
C LYS A 14 10.40 4.02 4.93
N LEU A 15 10.82 3.62 3.72
CA LEU A 15 10.62 4.39 2.49
C LEU A 15 9.13 4.56 2.12
N PHE A 16 8.25 3.75 2.70
CA PHE A 16 6.80 3.78 2.44
C PHE A 16 6.00 4.45 3.58
N GLY A 17 6.69 5.04 4.57
CA GLY A 17 6.07 5.78 5.69
C GLY A 17 5.98 5.02 7.00
N LEU A 18 6.75 3.95 7.19
CA LEU A 18 6.70 3.13 8.41
C LEU A 18 7.71 3.59 9.48
N ASP A 19 7.42 4.71 10.16
CA ASP A 19 8.33 5.28 11.18
C ASP A 19 8.13 4.69 12.58
N GLU A 20 6.88 4.51 13.06
CA GLU A 20 6.57 4.20 14.48
C GLU A 20 5.85 2.86 14.72
N TRP A 21 6.42 1.75 14.25
CA TRP A 21 5.81 0.41 14.41
C TRP A 21 6.62 -0.55 15.29
N ASN A 22 7.88 -0.19 15.53
CA ASN A 22 8.88 -1.10 16.07
C ASN A 22 8.79 -1.28 17.59
N GLU A 23 7.84 -0.58 18.23
CA GLU A 23 7.49 -0.70 19.65
C GLU A 23 6.48 -1.83 19.92
N CYS A 24 5.94 -2.46 18.86
CA CYS A 24 4.99 -3.54 19.00
C CYS A 24 5.62 -4.78 19.65
N PHE A 25 5.08 -5.16 20.80
CA PHE A 25 5.45 -6.33 21.59
C PHE A 25 4.48 -7.52 21.40
N ASN A 26 3.62 -7.45 20.38
CA ASN A 26 2.67 -8.50 20.01
C ASN A 26 1.65 -8.86 21.12
N CYS A 27 1.07 -7.88 21.83
CA CYS A 27 0.04 -8.16 22.84
C CYS A 27 -1.27 -8.73 22.25
N GLY A 28 -1.62 -8.35 21.02
CA GLY A 28 -2.83 -8.82 20.33
C GLY A 28 -4.10 -8.01 20.58
N ASN A 29 -4.02 -6.86 21.26
CA ASN A 29 -5.17 -5.97 21.43
C ASN A 29 -5.79 -5.55 20.08
N CYS A 30 -4.95 -5.22 19.11
CA CYS A 30 -5.36 -4.86 17.75
C CYS A 30 -6.16 -5.97 17.04
N THR A 31 -5.91 -7.23 17.36
CA THR A 31 -6.65 -8.38 16.83
C THR A 31 -7.97 -8.59 17.54
N ALA A 32 -8.02 -8.36 18.85
CA ALA A 32 -9.23 -8.49 19.64
C ALA A 32 -10.29 -7.43 19.29
N ILE A 33 -9.87 -6.21 18.98
CA ILE A 33 -10.80 -5.11 18.66
C ILE A 33 -11.26 -5.13 17.19
N CYS A 34 -10.46 -5.68 16.27
CA CYS A 34 -10.76 -5.61 14.85
C CYS A 34 -11.96 -6.50 14.49
N SER A 35 -13.00 -5.88 13.92
CA SER A 35 -14.21 -6.56 13.44
C SER A 35 -13.99 -7.53 12.28
N LEU A 36 -12.84 -7.43 11.59
CA LEU A 36 -12.45 -8.31 10.48
C LEU A 36 -11.70 -9.57 10.94
N THR A 37 -11.41 -9.69 12.23
CA THR A 37 -10.74 -10.86 12.78
C THR A 37 -11.71 -12.04 12.82
N GLU A 38 -11.39 -13.12 12.10
CA GLU A 38 -12.14 -14.37 12.07
C GLU A 38 -11.22 -15.58 12.34
N LYS A 39 -11.79 -16.80 12.39
CA LYS A 39 -11.03 -18.02 12.62
C LYS A 39 -10.02 -18.27 11.48
N GLY A 40 -8.76 -17.90 11.73
CA GLY A 40 -7.63 -18.08 10.80
C GLY A 40 -7.06 -16.77 10.24
N ILE A 41 -7.73 -15.66 10.48
CA ILE A 41 -7.35 -14.31 10.04
C ILE A 41 -7.00 -13.49 11.28
N LEU A 42 -5.74 -13.07 11.43
CA LEU A 42 -5.25 -12.46 12.68
C LEU A 42 -4.73 -11.04 12.43
N PHE A 43 -5.66 -10.18 12.04
CA PHE A 43 -5.41 -8.78 11.73
C PHE A 43 -5.00 -7.95 12.95
N PRO A 44 -4.20 -6.90 12.78
CA PRO A 44 -3.02 -6.78 11.92
C PRO A 44 -1.77 -7.43 12.56
N ARG A 45 -1.92 -8.17 13.67
CA ARG A 45 -0.81 -8.71 14.47
C ARG A 45 0.08 -9.66 13.66
N LYS A 46 -0.50 -10.50 12.80
CA LYS A 46 0.25 -11.48 12.01
C LYS A 46 1.22 -10.81 11.04
N GLU A 47 0.79 -9.72 10.41
CA GLU A 47 1.54 -8.91 9.45
C GLU A 47 2.68 -8.19 10.16
N ILE A 48 2.39 -7.54 11.30
CA ILE A 48 3.42 -6.93 12.15
C ILE A 48 4.50 -7.95 12.50
N ARG A 49 4.09 -9.15 12.94
CA ARG A 49 5.02 -10.22 13.29
C ARG A 49 5.84 -10.71 12.09
N ALA A 50 5.22 -10.82 10.91
CA ALA A 50 5.91 -11.20 9.68
C ALA A 50 7.00 -10.18 9.31
N ILE A 51 6.71 -8.89 9.48
CA ILE A 51 7.66 -7.81 9.22
C ILE A 51 8.81 -7.84 10.23
N GLN A 52 8.52 -7.99 11.53
CA GLN A 52 9.54 -8.10 12.58
C GLN A 52 10.51 -9.26 12.34
N MET A 53 10.01 -10.37 11.77
CA MET A 53 10.81 -11.55 11.46
C MET A 53 11.48 -11.47 10.07
N GLY A 54 11.20 -10.44 9.27
CA GLY A 54 11.76 -10.29 7.92
C GLY A 54 11.17 -11.26 6.89
N LEU A 55 9.94 -11.76 7.09
CA LEU A 55 9.32 -12.80 6.27
C LEU A 55 8.68 -12.25 4.98
N LYS A 56 9.50 -11.76 4.05
CA LYS A 56 9.04 -11.15 2.78
C LYS A 56 8.07 -12.04 2.00
N ASN A 57 8.43 -13.32 1.78
CA ASN A 57 7.62 -14.27 1.02
C ASN A 57 6.25 -14.52 1.65
N LYS A 58 6.17 -14.48 2.99
CA LYS A 58 4.90 -14.67 3.71
C LYS A 58 4.02 -13.43 3.62
N LEU A 59 4.64 -12.25 3.58
CA LEU A 59 3.94 -10.99 3.40
C LEU A 59 3.40 -10.86 1.96
N SER A 60 4.22 -11.19 0.95
CA SER A 60 3.85 -11.08 -0.47
C SER A 60 2.82 -12.11 -0.94
N SER A 61 2.62 -13.19 -0.18
CA SER A 61 1.54 -14.16 -0.42
C SER A 61 0.29 -13.89 0.41
N SER A 62 0.31 -12.88 1.29
CA SER A 62 -0.82 -12.58 2.16
C SER A 62 -1.83 -11.69 1.45
N VAL A 63 -3.09 -12.13 1.42
CA VAL A 63 -4.23 -11.29 0.99
C VAL A 63 -4.72 -10.38 2.11
N GLU A 64 -4.32 -10.66 3.34
CA GLU A 64 -4.82 -9.99 4.54
C GLU A 64 -4.69 -8.46 4.45
N PRO A 65 -3.54 -7.87 4.07
CA PRO A 65 -3.41 -6.42 3.94
C PRO A 65 -4.53 -5.74 3.16
N TRP A 66 -5.09 -6.38 2.13
CA TRP A 66 -6.15 -5.82 1.27
C TRP A 66 -7.55 -5.82 1.91
N LEU A 67 -7.77 -6.57 2.99
CA LEU A 67 -9.06 -6.59 3.69
C LEU A 67 -9.20 -5.42 4.68
N CYS A 68 -8.09 -4.84 5.16
CA CYS A 68 -8.11 -3.78 6.16
C CYS A 68 -8.85 -2.50 5.69
N TYR A 69 -9.90 -2.07 6.38
CA TYR A 69 -10.58 -0.82 6.01
C TYR A 69 -9.90 0.46 6.49
N TYR A 70 -8.78 0.35 7.21
CA TYR A 70 -8.11 1.49 7.80
C TYR A 70 -9.04 2.32 8.71
N CYS A 71 -9.85 1.63 9.53
CA CYS A 71 -10.80 2.28 10.45
C CYS A 71 -10.14 2.96 11.67
N GLY A 72 -8.88 2.62 11.98
CA GLY A 72 -8.10 3.29 13.04
C GLY A 72 -8.26 2.73 14.46
N GLU A 73 -9.31 1.95 14.77
CA GLU A 73 -9.60 1.44 16.12
C GLU A 73 -8.41 0.69 16.76
N CYS A 74 -7.68 -0.08 15.95
CA CYS A 74 -6.51 -0.83 16.42
C CYS A 74 -5.34 0.08 16.82
N SER A 75 -5.23 1.26 16.21
CA SER A 75 -4.22 2.27 16.54
C SER A 75 -4.61 3.03 17.80
N GLU A 76 -5.86 3.49 17.89
CA GLU A 76 -6.37 4.23 19.06
C GLU A 76 -6.27 3.43 20.36
N THR A 77 -6.51 2.12 20.28
CA THR A 77 -6.48 1.24 21.46
C THR A 77 -5.08 0.65 21.72
N CYS A 78 -4.06 1.01 20.94
CA CYS A 78 -2.73 0.43 21.07
C CYS A 78 -2.03 0.92 22.35
N PRO A 79 -1.67 0.04 23.31
CA PRO A 79 -1.03 0.45 24.56
C PRO A 79 0.43 0.92 24.39
N ARG A 80 1.00 0.77 23.20
CA ARG A 80 2.38 1.18 22.86
C ARG A 80 2.42 2.17 21.71
N ASP A 81 1.26 2.69 21.30
CA ASP A 81 1.13 3.64 20.20
C ASP A 81 1.87 3.22 18.91
N ALA A 82 1.89 1.91 18.63
CA ALA A 82 2.67 1.33 17.52
C ALA A 82 1.96 1.47 16.14
N ASN A 83 0.95 2.33 16.07
CA ASN A 83 0.09 2.63 14.92
C ASN A 83 -0.13 1.46 13.92
N PRO A 84 -0.73 0.33 14.37
CA PRO A 84 -0.98 -0.84 13.53
C PRO A 84 -1.85 -0.54 12.29
N GLY A 85 -2.72 0.46 12.33
CA GLY A 85 -3.49 0.93 11.18
C GLY A 85 -2.59 1.44 10.05
N GLU A 86 -1.68 2.37 10.35
CA GLU A 86 -0.74 2.88 9.34
C GLU A 86 0.20 1.80 8.83
N LEU A 87 0.61 0.88 9.70
CA LEU A 87 1.41 -0.27 9.27
C LEU A 87 0.72 -1.07 8.17
N MET A 88 -0.59 -1.30 8.25
CA MET A 88 -1.32 -2.00 7.20
C MET A 88 -1.32 -1.25 5.87
N MET A 89 -1.41 0.08 5.90
CA MET A 89 -1.32 0.91 4.68
C MET A 89 0.07 0.89 4.07
N VAL A 90 1.12 0.96 4.89
CA VAL A 90 2.50 0.82 4.40
C VAL A 90 2.69 -0.55 3.75
N VAL A 91 2.19 -1.63 4.36
CA VAL A 91 2.26 -2.97 3.77
C VAL A 91 1.61 -2.98 2.39
N ARG A 92 0.44 -2.35 2.20
CA ARG A 92 -0.18 -2.23 0.87
C ARG A 92 0.72 -1.52 -0.13
N ARG A 93 1.31 -0.38 0.25
CA ARG A 93 2.23 0.38 -0.63
C ARG A 93 3.44 -0.48 -1.02
N TYR A 94 4.01 -1.21 -0.06
CA TYR A 94 5.12 -2.14 -0.28
C TYR A 94 4.75 -3.30 -1.22
N LEU A 95 3.59 -3.93 -0.99
CA LEU A 95 3.11 -5.02 -1.83
C LEU A 95 2.79 -4.55 -3.26
N THR A 96 2.22 -3.35 -3.41
CA THR A 96 1.98 -2.74 -4.72
C THR A 96 3.29 -2.59 -5.49
N LYS A 97 4.38 -2.16 -4.84
CA LYS A 97 5.71 -2.13 -5.48
C LYS A 97 6.17 -3.53 -5.94
N ILE A 98 5.91 -4.57 -5.16
CA ILE A 98 6.32 -5.94 -5.50
C ILE A 98 5.53 -6.48 -6.68
N TYR A 99 4.23 -6.19 -6.73
CA TYR A 99 3.34 -6.69 -7.78
C TYR A 99 3.42 -5.88 -9.07
N ASP A 100 3.86 -4.63 -9.01
CA ASP A 100 4.03 -3.78 -10.17
C ASP A 100 5.26 -4.19 -11.00
N TRP A 101 5.00 -4.80 -12.15
CA TRP A 101 6.01 -5.19 -13.13
C TRP A 101 6.73 -4.01 -13.78
N THR A 102 6.11 -2.82 -13.84
CA THR A 102 6.72 -1.62 -14.44
C THR A 102 7.70 -0.94 -13.49
N GLY A 103 7.57 -1.18 -12.18
CA GLY A 103 8.37 -0.54 -11.13
C GLY A 103 8.03 0.93 -10.84
N LEU A 104 7.06 1.51 -11.54
CA LEU A 104 6.61 2.90 -11.37
C LEU A 104 6.00 3.13 -9.99
N ALA A 105 5.25 2.16 -9.45
CA ALA A 105 4.65 2.25 -8.13
C ALA A 105 5.71 2.47 -7.05
N GLY A 106 6.84 1.76 -7.12
CA GLY A 106 7.95 1.96 -6.20
C GLY A 106 8.54 3.37 -6.27
N LEU A 107 8.67 3.91 -7.48
CA LEU A 107 9.17 5.27 -7.71
C LEU A 107 8.20 6.33 -7.15
N PHE A 108 6.91 6.21 -7.43
CA PHE A 108 5.88 7.15 -6.97
C PHE A 108 5.68 7.13 -5.45
N TYR A 109 5.74 5.96 -4.82
CA TYR A 109 5.62 5.87 -3.35
C TYR A 109 6.86 6.35 -2.60
N SER A 110 8.05 6.30 -3.21
CA SER A 110 9.31 6.72 -2.56
C SER A 110 9.68 8.17 -2.82
N SER A 111 9.26 8.76 -3.95
CA SER A 111 9.61 10.13 -4.34
C SER A 111 8.38 11.00 -4.59
N LYS A 112 8.17 11.99 -3.71
CA LYS A 112 7.11 13.00 -3.87
C LYS A 112 7.25 13.80 -5.17
N LEU A 113 8.48 14.03 -5.62
CA LEU A 113 8.75 14.72 -6.89
C LEU A 113 8.35 13.86 -8.09
N ALA A 114 8.66 12.56 -8.08
CA ALA A 114 8.27 11.67 -9.17
C ALA A 114 6.74 11.58 -9.28
N LEU A 115 6.04 11.53 -8.13
CA LEU A 115 4.58 11.58 -8.09
C LEU A 115 4.04 12.90 -8.69
N PHE A 116 4.61 14.04 -8.30
CA PHE A 116 4.19 15.34 -8.83
C PHE A 116 4.44 15.48 -10.34
N ILE A 117 5.61 15.04 -10.82
CA ILE A 117 5.94 15.01 -12.26
C ILE A 117 4.96 14.09 -13.00
N GLY A 118 4.65 12.92 -12.45
CA GLY A 118 3.66 12.00 -13.01
C GLY A 118 2.29 12.66 -13.17
N PHE A 119 1.78 13.33 -12.13
CA PHE A 119 0.52 14.06 -12.20
C PHE A 119 0.55 15.20 -13.24
N LEU A 120 1.64 15.97 -13.31
CA LEU A 120 1.79 17.02 -14.32
C LEU A 120 1.79 16.46 -15.75
N LEU A 121 2.48 15.35 -15.98
CA LEU A 121 2.52 14.69 -17.29
C LEU A 121 1.12 14.21 -17.71
N VAL A 122 0.38 13.59 -16.80
CA VAL A 122 -1.01 13.16 -17.07
C VAL A 122 -1.90 14.38 -17.34
N LEU A 123 -1.79 15.44 -16.55
CA LEU A 123 -2.55 16.67 -16.77
C LEU A 123 -2.27 17.30 -18.14
N ILE A 124 -1.00 17.41 -18.51
CA ILE A 124 -0.58 17.94 -19.81
C ILE A 124 -1.11 17.05 -20.94
N ALA A 125 -1.04 15.73 -20.81
CA ALA A 125 -1.56 14.80 -21.80
C ALA A 125 -3.07 14.97 -21.99
N VAL A 126 -3.84 15.09 -20.92
CA VAL A 126 -5.30 15.32 -20.98
C VAL A 126 -5.62 16.66 -21.67
N ILE A 127 -4.91 17.74 -21.32
CA ILE A 127 -5.10 19.06 -21.95
C ILE A 127 -4.73 19.01 -23.43
N ALA A 128 -3.62 18.34 -23.79
CA ALA A 128 -3.18 18.20 -25.18
C ALA A 128 -4.21 17.42 -26.01
N VAL A 129 -4.75 16.31 -25.48
CA VAL A 129 -5.83 15.56 -26.13
C VAL A 129 -7.08 16.43 -26.29
N GLY A 130 -7.46 17.17 -25.23
CA GLY A 130 -8.57 18.13 -25.28
C GLY A 130 -8.39 19.18 -26.38
N TYR A 131 -7.19 19.74 -26.51
CA TYR A 131 -6.87 20.72 -27.53
C TYR A 131 -6.93 20.14 -28.95
N VAL A 132 -6.37 18.94 -29.17
CA VAL A 132 -6.40 18.27 -30.48
C VAL A 132 -7.83 17.90 -30.90
N LYS A 133 -8.70 17.55 -29.94
CA LYS A 133 -10.10 17.20 -30.16
C LYS A 133 -11.06 18.39 -30.08
N GLY A 134 -10.56 19.62 -29.98
CA GLY A 134 -11.38 20.84 -29.95
C GLY A 134 -12.31 20.94 -28.73
N PHE A 135 -12.03 20.20 -27.66
CA PHE A 135 -12.90 20.05 -26.48
C PHE A 135 -14.32 19.56 -26.80
N GLU A 136 -14.52 18.88 -27.93
CA GLU A 136 -15.80 18.25 -28.26
C GLU A 136 -16.02 17.02 -27.36
N THR A 137 -17.14 17.01 -26.64
CA THR A 137 -17.47 16.00 -25.62
C THR A 137 -17.63 14.61 -26.23
N GLU A 138 -18.24 14.49 -27.40
CA GLU A 138 -18.41 13.21 -28.11
C GLU A 138 -17.05 12.62 -28.52
N ALA A 139 -16.18 13.43 -29.12
CA ALA A 139 -14.85 13.00 -29.55
C ALA A 139 -13.92 12.65 -28.38
N LEU A 140 -14.10 13.29 -27.22
CA LEU A 140 -13.39 12.95 -25.98
C LEU A 140 -13.88 11.65 -25.36
N MET A 141 -15.20 11.40 -25.35
CA MET A 141 -15.76 10.13 -24.87
C MET A 141 -15.37 8.96 -25.76
N GLU A 142 -15.35 9.13 -27.08
CA GLU A 142 -14.88 8.12 -28.02
C GLU A 142 -13.41 7.77 -27.77
N PHE A 143 -12.55 8.78 -27.60
CA PHE A 143 -11.15 8.55 -27.24
C PHE A 143 -10.99 7.86 -25.88
N GLY A 144 -11.81 8.24 -24.89
CA GLY A 144 -11.85 7.60 -23.58
C GLY A 144 -12.16 6.10 -23.67
N HIS A 145 -13.21 5.73 -24.41
CA HIS A 145 -13.57 4.32 -24.60
C HIS A 145 -12.50 3.52 -25.35
N LEU A 146 -11.86 4.11 -26.37
CA LEU A 146 -10.74 3.48 -27.06
C LEU A 146 -9.57 3.26 -26.10
N PHE A 147 -9.23 4.26 -25.28
CA PHE A 147 -8.17 4.14 -24.29
C PHE A 147 -8.46 3.02 -23.28
N GLU A 148 -9.69 2.93 -22.75
CA GLU A 148 -10.10 1.85 -21.84
C GLU A 148 -9.94 0.47 -22.47
N GLN A 149 -10.33 0.28 -23.75
CA GLN A 149 -10.22 -1.02 -24.42
C GLN A 149 -8.78 -1.50 -24.67
N TYR A 150 -7.83 -0.58 -24.85
CA TYR A 150 -6.45 -0.93 -25.20
C TYR A 150 -5.49 -0.94 -24.01
N VAL A 151 -5.84 -0.29 -22.91
CA VAL A 151 -4.91 -0.06 -21.79
C VAL A 151 -5.33 -0.73 -20.48
N ILE A 152 -6.64 -0.89 -20.22
CA ILE A 152 -7.18 -1.55 -19.01
C ILE A 152 -7.48 -3.02 -19.31
#